data_AF-A0A4Z1FD39-F1
#
_entry.id   AF-A0A4Z1FD39-F1
#
_cell.length_a   1.000
_cell.length_b   1.000
_cell.length_c   1.000
_cell.angle_alpha   90.00
_cell.angle_beta   90.00
_cell.angle_gamma   90.00
#
_symmetry.space_group_name_H-M   'P 1'
#
loop_
_entity.id
_entity.type
_entity.pdbx_description
1 polymer ?
#
loop_
_entity_poly.entity_id
_entity_poly.type
_entity_poly.pdbx_seq_one_letter_code
_entity_poly.pdbx_strand_id
1 'polypeptide(L)'
;MIDSAGSNLSSTLLLTFAAISLVRGNLILDQLKIHEKCGDVFRLAPNEISLTKEEAWNDIYVHRPGHADPTKDPVWDKGGTPDEMPQNIVTSLDTESWFTVDVVGELALGESFGCLANSKLHPWANTLNNFLKEMIYTAATRWYPMIETMVFKLLPKSVMEMQRKHSEFANDRINKRPNLEKQKPDFVASFMKDNLDFHKISLKETQSNLAILLVAGTDATATSMSETLLYLIQNPPRLHKLVSEIRKTFHRKKDIEIATLRDLSYLNAVINEGLRLTNPVPGGLPRVVPPGGDIYADTFVPAGTSISVPL
;
A
#
# COMPACT_ATOMS: atom_id res chain seq x y z
N MET A 1 31.89 -3.16 6.44
CA MET A 1 32.05 -2.55 5.10
C MET A 1 30.83 -1.67 4.71
N ILE A 2 30.07 -1.14 5.68
CA ILE A 2 28.86 -0.30 5.48
C ILE A 2 29.20 1.21 5.58
N ASP A 3 30.48 1.55 5.79
CA ASP A 3 30.93 2.92 6.10
C ASP A 3 31.55 3.71 4.93
N SER A 4 31.63 3.15 3.71
CA SER A 4 32.50 3.76 2.69
C SER A 4 31.94 4.97 1.94
N ALA A 5 30.68 5.38 2.16
CA ALA A 5 30.09 6.54 1.47
C ALA A 5 29.37 7.58 2.38
N GLY A 6 29.43 7.42 3.71
CA GLY A 6 28.63 8.24 4.64
C GLY A 6 29.38 8.87 5.82
N SER A 7 30.68 8.64 5.98
CA SER A 7 31.41 8.89 7.24
C SER A 7 31.56 10.36 7.67
N ASN A 8 30.98 11.33 6.95
CA ASN A 8 31.05 12.76 7.30
C ASN A 8 29.71 13.51 7.27
N LEU A 9 28.59 12.87 6.95
CA LEU A 9 27.29 13.51 7.18
C LEU A 9 26.87 13.25 8.64
N SER A 10 26.77 14.32 9.42
CA SER A 10 26.15 14.26 10.76
C SER A 10 24.82 13.51 10.66
N SER A 11 24.53 12.63 11.61
CA SER A 11 23.25 11.90 11.70
C SER A 11 22.06 12.84 11.56
N THR A 12 22.17 14.07 12.07
CA THR A 12 21.15 15.12 11.94
C THR A 12 20.88 15.53 10.48
N LEU A 13 21.91 15.57 9.63
CA LEU A 13 21.79 15.98 8.23
C LEU A 13 21.07 14.92 7.39
N LEU A 14 21.37 13.63 7.63
CA LEU A 14 20.67 12.50 7.01
C LEU A 14 19.19 12.48 7.41
N LEU A 15 18.89 12.68 8.70
CA LEU A 15 17.51 12.76 9.20
C LEU A 15 16.72 13.91 8.57
N THR A 16 17.35 15.08 8.50
CA THR A 16 16.73 16.28 7.91
C THR A 16 16.45 16.06 6.42
N PHE A 17 17.40 15.46 5.71
CA PHE A 17 17.24 15.11 4.30
C PHE A 17 16.08 14.13 4.08
N ALA A 18 16.03 13.02 4.82
CA ALA A 18 14.99 12.00 4.68
C ALA A 18 13.61 12.59 5.00
N ALA A 19 13.48 13.40 6.05
CA ALA A 19 12.24 14.09 6.40
C ALA A 19 11.77 15.09 5.33
N ILE A 20 12.68 15.93 4.82
CA ILE A 20 12.34 16.90 3.77
C ILE A 20 11.95 16.18 2.47
N SER A 21 12.68 15.13 2.10
CA SER A 21 12.43 14.38 0.87
C SER A 21 11.08 13.63 0.94
N LEU A 22 10.76 13.03 2.09
CA LEU A 22 9.47 12.40 2.37
C LEU A 22 8.31 13.41 2.29
N VAL A 23 8.41 14.55 2.98
CA VAL A 23 7.36 15.58 2.98
C VAL A 23 7.15 16.20 1.59
N ARG A 24 8.21 16.31 0.78
CA ARG A 24 8.11 16.76 -0.62
C ARG A 24 7.55 15.71 -1.57
N GLY A 25 7.37 14.46 -1.13
CA GLY A 25 6.95 13.35 -1.98
C GLY A 25 8.03 12.85 -2.95
N ASN A 26 9.29 13.23 -2.75
CA ASN A 26 10.41 12.88 -3.64
C ASN A 26 11.32 11.78 -3.10
N LEU A 27 10.96 11.17 -1.96
CA LEU A 27 11.82 10.21 -1.27
C LEU A 27 12.37 9.12 -2.18
N ILE A 28 11.52 8.52 -3.02
CA ILE A 28 11.94 7.41 -3.89
C ILE A 28 12.88 7.88 -5.00
N LEU A 29 12.60 9.03 -5.61
CA LEU A 29 13.48 9.63 -6.62
C LEU A 29 14.83 10.03 -6.03
N ASP A 30 14.84 10.49 -4.79
CA ASP A 30 16.05 10.86 -4.09
C ASP A 30 16.85 9.64 -3.62
N GLN A 31 16.18 8.57 -3.18
CA GLN A 31 16.82 7.27 -2.90
C GLN A 31 17.45 6.69 -4.16
N LEU A 32 16.76 6.75 -5.31
CA LEU A 32 17.30 6.29 -6.60
C LEU A 32 18.61 6.99 -6.94
N LYS A 33 18.65 8.34 -6.86
CA LYS A 33 19.88 9.12 -7.09
C LYS A 33 21.02 8.77 -6.13
N ILE A 34 20.70 8.29 -4.93
CA ILE A 34 21.71 7.83 -3.96
C ILE A 34 22.19 6.43 -4.33
N HIS A 35 21.30 5.50 -4.68
CA HIS A 35 21.67 4.17 -5.16
C HIS A 35 22.58 4.25 -6.40
N GLU A 36 22.30 5.16 -7.34
CA GLU A 36 23.16 5.41 -8.51
C GLU A 36 24.60 5.84 -8.15
N LYS A 37 24.79 6.43 -6.96
CA LYS A 37 26.10 6.93 -6.50
C LYS A 37 26.79 5.99 -5.51
N CYS A 38 26.03 5.35 -4.64
CA CYS A 38 26.52 4.59 -3.49
C CYS A 38 26.43 3.07 -3.70
N GLY A 39 25.73 2.61 -4.74
CA GLY A 39 25.48 1.20 -5.03
C GLY A 39 24.20 0.66 -4.39
N ASP A 40 24.11 -0.67 -4.29
CA ASP A 40 22.85 -1.33 -3.97
C ASP A 40 22.41 -1.25 -2.51
N VAL A 41 23.30 -0.81 -1.63
CA VAL A 41 23.04 -0.73 -0.19
C VAL A 41 23.49 0.62 0.32
N PHE A 42 22.58 1.38 0.91
CA PHE A 42 22.95 2.59 1.63
C PHE A 42 22.05 2.85 2.84
N ARG A 43 22.58 3.62 3.80
CA ARG A 43 21.87 4.01 5.02
C ARG A 43 21.11 5.32 4.77
N LEU A 44 19.77 5.26 4.79
CA LEU A 44 18.89 6.42 4.61
C LEU A 44 18.76 7.25 5.91
N ALA A 45 18.67 6.56 7.04
CA ALA A 45 18.60 7.16 8.37
C ALA A 45 19.42 6.31 9.36
N PRO A 46 19.72 6.78 10.59
CA PRO A 46 20.55 6.05 11.54
C PRO A 46 20.14 4.57 11.72
N ASN A 47 18.84 4.29 11.74
CA ASN A 47 18.27 2.95 11.86
C ASN A 47 17.50 2.51 10.61
N GLU A 48 17.84 3.01 9.42
CA GLU A 48 17.13 2.68 8.18
C GLU A 48 18.10 2.46 7.02
N ILE A 49 17.95 1.32 6.33
CA ILE A 49 18.78 0.93 5.20
C ILE A 49 17.88 0.64 4.00
N SER A 50 18.28 1.18 2.85
CA SER A 50 17.67 0.90 1.55
C SER A 50 18.50 -0.14 0.81
N LEU A 51 17.84 -1.15 0.23
CA LEU A 51 18.46 -2.28 -0.46
C LEU A 51 17.83 -2.43 -1.86
N THR A 52 18.63 -2.46 -2.93
CA THR A 52 18.13 -2.66 -4.32
C THR A 52 18.61 -3.95 -4.98
N LYS A 53 19.43 -4.75 -4.29
CA LYS A 53 19.82 -6.09 -4.74
C LYS A 53 18.58 -6.98 -4.91
N GLU A 54 18.55 -7.78 -5.97
CA GLU A 54 17.42 -8.67 -6.28
C GLU A 54 17.17 -9.67 -5.14
N GLU A 55 18.23 -10.16 -4.50
CA GLU A 55 18.15 -11.12 -3.38
C GLU A 55 17.49 -10.51 -2.15
N ALA A 56 17.59 -9.18 -1.96
CA ALA A 56 17.01 -8.47 -0.82
C ALA A 56 15.49 -8.66 -0.75
N TRP A 57 14.81 -8.80 -1.89
CA TRP A 57 13.37 -9.05 -1.91
C TRP A 57 13.02 -10.34 -1.18
N ASN A 58 13.71 -11.43 -1.52
CA ASN A 58 13.47 -12.73 -0.90
C ASN A 58 13.92 -12.74 0.56
N ASP A 59 15.06 -12.10 0.87
CA ASP A 59 15.57 -12.02 2.23
C ASP A 59 14.65 -11.27 3.20
N ILE A 60 13.94 -10.25 2.71
CA ILE A 60 13.09 -9.39 3.55
C ILE A 60 11.64 -9.88 3.61
N TYR A 61 11.11 -10.36 2.48
CA TYR A 61 9.67 -10.60 2.33
C TYR A 61 9.26 -12.07 2.29
N VAL A 62 10.22 -12.99 2.11
CA VAL A 62 9.95 -14.43 2.03
C VAL A 62 10.49 -15.12 3.29
N HIS A 63 9.72 -16.04 3.84
CA HIS A 63 10.15 -16.84 4.99
C HIS A 63 11.41 -17.66 4.64
N ARG A 64 12.46 -17.51 5.45
CA ARG A 64 13.73 -18.23 5.28
C ARG A 64 13.87 -19.28 6.39
N PRO A 65 13.93 -20.59 6.05
CA PRO A 65 14.08 -21.65 7.05
C PRO A 65 15.32 -21.45 7.93
N GLY A 66 15.13 -21.44 9.26
CA GLY A 66 16.23 -21.23 10.22
C GLY A 66 16.56 -19.77 10.53
N HIS A 67 15.86 -18.81 9.92
CA HIS A 67 15.96 -17.38 10.22
C HIS A 67 14.69 -16.88 10.90
N ALA A 68 14.82 -15.81 11.68
CA ALA A 68 13.67 -15.10 12.21
C ALA A 68 13.13 -14.14 11.15
N ASP A 69 11.80 -14.10 10.99
CA ASP A 69 11.18 -13.21 10.01
C ASP A 69 11.27 -11.75 10.46
N PRO A 70 11.65 -10.82 9.57
CA PRO A 70 11.55 -9.40 9.82
C PRO A 70 10.10 -9.00 10.13
N THR A 71 9.88 -8.27 11.22
CA THR A 71 8.53 -7.79 11.56
C THR A 71 8.19 -6.53 10.78
N LYS A 72 6.91 -6.15 10.72
CA LYS A 72 6.53 -4.87 10.10
C LYS A 72 7.11 -3.70 10.89
N ASP A 73 7.59 -2.67 10.18
CA ASP A 73 8.06 -1.45 10.83
C ASP A 73 6.91 -0.78 11.57
N PRO A 74 6.98 -0.62 12.90
CA PRO A 74 5.88 -0.12 13.69
C PRO A 74 5.55 1.34 13.38
N VAL A 75 6.42 2.14 12.77
CA VAL A 75 6.06 3.51 12.38
C VAL A 75 5.13 3.50 11.18
N TRP A 76 5.43 2.64 10.22
CA TRP A 76 4.59 2.46 9.05
C TRP A 76 3.34 1.68 9.45
N ASP A 77 3.47 0.57 10.20
CA ASP A 77 2.34 -0.24 10.71
C ASP A 77 1.41 0.56 11.63
N LYS A 78 1.93 1.37 12.56
CA LYS A 78 1.08 1.99 13.59
C LYS A 78 0.34 3.26 13.19
N GLY A 79 0.55 3.84 12.01
CA GLY A 79 -0.29 4.91 11.40
C GLY A 79 -1.13 5.80 12.35
N GLY A 80 -0.58 6.29 13.46
CA GLY A 80 -1.30 7.09 14.47
C GLY A 80 -2.49 6.43 15.22
N THR A 81 -2.67 5.10 15.21
CA THR A 81 -3.77 4.43 15.95
C THR A 81 -3.39 4.18 17.42
N PRO A 82 -4.25 4.55 18.40
CA PRO A 82 -4.11 4.11 19.80
C PRO A 82 -4.07 2.59 19.90
N ASP A 83 -3.38 2.04 20.92
CA ASP A 83 -3.06 0.61 21.14
C ASP A 83 -4.25 -0.37 21.06
N GLU A 84 -5.48 0.12 21.02
CA GLU A 84 -6.69 -0.69 20.92
C GLU A 84 -7.21 -0.88 19.49
N MET A 85 -6.81 -0.10 18.47
CA MET A 85 -7.36 -0.23 17.10
C MET A 85 -6.42 -1.00 16.16
N PRO A 86 -6.93 -1.91 15.30
CA PRO A 86 -6.06 -2.59 14.35
C PRO A 86 -5.62 -1.65 13.22
N GLN A 87 -4.38 -1.87 12.80
CA GLN A 87 -3.45 -0.98 12.09
C GLN A 87 -3.62 -1.00 10.56
N ASN A 88 -3.53 0.16 9.89
CA ASN A 88 -3.74 0.32 8.44
C ASN A 88 -2.76 1.34 7.79
N ILE A 89 -2.32 1.06 6.55
CA ILE A 89 -1.26 1.79 5.79
C ILE A 89 -1.68 2.08 4.31
N VAL A 90 -1.40 3.33 3.85
CA VAL A 90 -1.21 3.87 2.46
C VAL A 90 -2.39 3.90 1.45
N THR A 91 -2.51 4.99 0.67
CA THR A 91 -3.43 5.29 -0.45
C THR A 91 -2.98 6.60 -1.22
N SER A 92 -3.46 6.92 -2.44
CA SER A 92 -3.22 8.18 -3.23
C SER A 92 -4.19 8.39 -4.44
N LEU A 93 -4.27 9.61 -5.03
CA LEU A 93 -5.46 10.29 -5.62
C LEU A 93 -5.86 10.12 -7.13
N ASP A 94 -7.14 10.47 -7.38
CA ASP A 94 -7.84 11.07 -8.57
C ASP A 94 -8.78 10.21 -9.46
N THR A 95 -9.67 10.91 -10.21
CA THR A 95 -10.98 10.54 -10.82
C THR A 95 -11.24 9.10 -11.31
N GLU A 96 -10.22 8.31 -11.66
CA GLU A 96 -10.38 6.87 -11.88
C GLU A 96 -10.74 6.08 -10.63
N SER A 97 -10.53 6.66 -9.43
CA SER A 97 -10.99 6.07 -8.17
C SER A 97 -12.49 5.77 -8.16
N TRP A 98 -13.33 6.45 -8.97
CA TRP A 98 -14.77 6.15 -8.95
C TRP A 98 -15.10 4.73 -9.39
N PHE A 99 -14.43 4.25 -10.44
CA PHE A 99 -14.62 2.88 -10.92
C PHE A 99 -14.06 1.87 -9.93
N THR A 100 -12.85 2.10 -9.40
CA THR A 100 -12.21 1.15 -8.49
C THR A 100 -12.90 1.12 -7.13
N VAL A 101 -13.35 2.27 -6.59
CA VAL A 101 -14.20 2.34 -5.39
C VAL A 101 -15.46 1.52 -5.60
N ASP A 102 -16.15 1.66 -6.75
CA ASP A 102 -17.38 0.92 -7.02
C ASP A 102 -17.15 -0.59 -7.17
N VAL A 103 -16.07 -1.01 -7.85
CA VAL A 103 -15.68 -2.43 -7.98
C VAL A 103 -15.33 -3.03 -6.63
N VAL A 104 -14.52 -2.33 -5.83
CA VAL A 104 -14.09 -2.79 -4.51
C VAL A 104 -15.27 -2.82 -3.53
N GLY A 105 -16.20 -1.88 -3.63
CA GLY A 105 -17.49 -1.93 -2.92
C GLY A 105 -18.29 -3.17 -3.29
N GLU A 106 -18.41 -3.50 -4.58
CA GLU A 106 -19.17 -4.69 -5.00
C GLU A 106 -18.47 -6.00 -4.59
N LEU A 107 -17.14 -6.07 -4.63
CA LEU A 107 -16.38 -7.26 -4.24
C LEU A 107 -16.33 -7.46 -2.71
N ALA A 108 -16.16 -6.38 -1.95
CA ALA A 108 -16.01 -6.46 -0.50
C ALA A 108 -17.35 -6.43 0.23
N LEU A 109 -18.29 -5.60 -0.26
CA LEU A 109 -19.57 -5.30 0.39
C LEU A 109 -20.79 -5.64 -0.48
N GLY A 110 -20.63 -6.28 -1.64
CA GLY A 110 -21.77 -6.69 -2.48
C GLY A 110 -22.58 -5.52 -3.06
N GLU A 111 -22.15 -4.27 -2.84
CA GLU A 111 -22.83 -3.05 -3.27
C GLU A 111 -21.85 -2.05 -3.89
N SER A 112 -22.22 -1.49 -5.04
CA SER A 112 -21.50 -0.36 -5.62
C SER A 112 -21.82 0.93 -4.85
N PHE A 113 -20.82 1.79 -4.64
CA PHE A 113 -21.03 3.10 -4.01
C PHE A 113 -21.66 4.13 -4.98
N GLY A 114 -21.81 3.78 -6.26
CA GLY A 114 -22.35 4.65 -7.30
C GLY A 114 -21.46 5.85 -7.60
N CYS A 115 -20.16 5.78 -7.30
CA CYS A 115 -19.22 6.87 -7.51
C CYS A 115 -19.11 7.21 -9.00
N LEU A 116 -19.05 6.19 -9.86
CA LEU A 116 -18.91 6.35 -11.31
C LEU A 116 -20.14 7.01 -11.93
N ALA A 117 -21.33 6.55 -11.55
CA ALA A 117 -22.60 7.07 -12.06
C ALA A 117 -22.85 8.52 -11.65
N ASN A 118 -22.49 8.87 -10.41
CA ASN A 118 -22.72 10.20 -9.85
C ASN A 118 -21.56 11.18 -10.10
N SER A 119 -20.45 10.70 -10.68
CA SER A 119 -19.21 11.48 -10.86
C SER A 119 -18.76 12.16 -9.56
N LYS A 120 -18.94 11.47 -8.44
CA LYS A 120 -18.67 11.97 -7.08
C LYS A 120 -18.13 10.85 -6.22
N LEU A 121 -17.00 11.11 -5.58
CA LEU A 121 -16.40 10.16 -4.65
C LEU A 121 -17.26 10.03 -3.40
N HIS A 122 -17.45 8.81 -2.91
CA HIS A 122 -18.17 8.57 -1.67
C HIS A 122 -17.45 9.24 -0.48
N PRO A 123 -18.15 9.89 0.47
CA PRO A 123 -17.52 10.61 1.59
C PRO A 123 -16.54 9.78 2.44
N TRP A 124 -16.77 8.47 2.52
CA TRP A 124 -15.87 7.50 3.15
C TRP A 124 -14.50 7.45 2.46
N ALA A 125 -14.47 7.43 1.12
CA ALA A 125 -13.23 7.43 0.36
C ALA A 125 -12.51 8.79 0.42
N ASN A 126 -13.25 9.91 0.48
CA ASN A 126 -12.64 11.24 0.63
C ASN A 126 -11.95 11.43 2.00
N THR A 127 -12.47 10.76 3.02
CA THR A 127 -11.91 10.73 4.39
C THR A 127 -10.53 10.07 4.41
N LEU A 128 -10.32 9.02 3.61
CA LEU A 128 -9.04 8.32 3.52
C LEU A 128 -7.91 9.21 2.99
N ASN A 129 -8.19 10.08 2.02
CA ASN A 129 -7.18 10.96 1.41
C ASN A 129 -6.46 11.87 2.42
N ASN A 130 -7.19 12.38 3.41
CA ASN A 130 -6.62 13.25 4.43
C ASN A 130 -5.76 12.46 5.41
N PHE A 131 -6.17 11.24 5.75
CA PHE A 131 -5.45 10.38 6.68
C PHE A 131 -4.00 10.11 6.26
N LEU A 132 -3.74 10.02 4.95
CA LEU A 132 -2.42 9.73 4.41
C LEU A 132 -1.44 10.89 4.48
N LYS A 133 -1.92 12.09 4.17
CA LYS A 133 -1.11 13.29 4.29
C LYS A 133 -0.65 13.42 5.74
N GLU A 134 -1.57 13.22 6.68
CA GLU A 134 -1.25 13.14 8.10
C GLU A 134 -0.25 12.03 8.41
N MET A 135 -0.41 10.82 7.86
CA MET A 135 0.53 9.72 8.06
C MET A 135 1.95 10.06 7.58
N ILE A 136 2.10 10.73 6.43
CA ILE A 136 3.40 11.19 5.90
C ILE A 136 4.02 12.24 6.83
N TYR A 137 3.22 13.18 7.34
CA TYR A 137 3.72 14.18 8.30
C TYR A 137 4.13 13.54 9.62
N THR A 138 3.32 12.62 10.17
CA THR A 138 3.68 11.86 11.38
C THR A 138 4.94 11.02 11.16
N ALA A 139 5.03 10.30 10.03
CA ALA A 139 6.22 9.53 9.68
C ALA A 139 7.47 10.40 9.54
N ALA A 140 7.36 11.63 9.01
CA ALA A 140 8.48 12.57 8.95
C ALA A 140 8.96 13.04 10.34
N THR A 141 8.10 13.00 11.36
CA THR A 141 8.47 13.33 12.75
C THR A 141 9.11 12.18 13.52
N ARG A 142 9.11 10.94 12.99
CA ARG A 142 9.63 9.73 13.68
C ARG A 142 11.08 9.83 14.12
N TRP A 143 11.86 10.64 13.42
CA TRP A 143 13.27 10.87 13.72
C TRP A 143 13.50 11.92 14.81
N TYR A 144 12.43 12.56 15.28
CA TYR A 144 12.44 13.63 16.27
C TYR A 144 11.35 13.38 17.34
N PRO A 145 11.60 12.52 18.35
CA PRO A 145 10.59 12.07 19.32
C PRO A 145 9.86 13.20 20.07
N MET A 146 10.54 14.34 20.30
CA MET A 146 9.93 15.52 20.92
C MET A 146 8.90 16.20 20.00
N ILE A 147 9.16 16.24 18.69
CA ILE A 147 8.24 16.80 17.70
C ILE A 147 7.05 15.86 17.53
N GLU A 148 7.28 14.55 17.45
CA GLU A 148 6.22 13.55 17.38
C GLU A 148 5.23 13.68 18.55
N THR A 149 5.72 13.74 19.78
CA THR A 149 4.88 13.91 20.98
C THR A 149 4.08 15.22 20.94
N MET A 150 4.67 16.28 20.40
CA MET A 150 4.01 17.57 20.24
C MET A 150 2.92 17.52 19.16
N VAL A 151 3.19 16.88 18.02
CA VAL A 151 2.23 16.69 16.92
C VAL A 151 1.05 15.86 17.40
N PHE A 152 1.27 14.72 18.06
CA PHE A 152 0.19 13.89 18.60
C PHE A 152 -0.69 14.62 19.62
N LYS A 153 -0.10 15.50 20.46
CA LYS A 153 -0.86 16.32 21.41
C LYS A 153 -1.66 17.45 20.75
N LEU A 154 -1.18 17.95 19.60
CA LEU A 154 -1.81 19.01 18.84
C LEU A 154 -2.75 18.49 17.75
N LEU A 155 -2.91 17.17 17.62
CA LEU A 155 -3.80 16.57 16.65
C LEU A 155 -5.21 17.16 16.80
N PRO A 156 -5.75 17.80 15.75
CA PRO A 156 -7.04 18.44 15.85
C PRO A 156 -8.14 17.38 15.98
N LYS A 157 -9.17 17.69 16.78
CA LYS A 157 -10.32 16.79 17.00
C LYS A 157 -11.00 16.33 15.72
N SER A 158 -10.87 17.08 14.63
CA SER A 158 -11.35 16.71 13.29
C SER A 158 -10.74 15.41 12.77
N VAL A 159 -9.48 15.10 13.09
CA VAL A 159 -8.79 13.88 12.65
C VAL A 159 -9.30 12.66 13.41
N MET A 160 -9.44 12.77 14.73
CA MET A 160 -10.02 11.69 15.56
C MET A 160 -11.47 11.39 15.15
N GLU A 161 -12.25 12.43 14.86
CA GLU A 161 -13.63 12.30 14.40
C GLU A 161 -13.72 11.66 13.01
N MET A 162 -12.76 11.95 12.14
CA MET A 162 -12.64 11.36 10.81
C MET A 162 -12.35 9.86 10.89
N GLN A 163 -11.43 9.44 11.77
CA GLN A 163 -11.13 8.04 12.04
C GLN A 163 -12.33 7.29 12.64
N ARG A 164 -13.08 7.94 13.55
CA ARG A 164 -14.32 7.39 14.12
C ARG A 164 -15.36 7.13 13.03
N LYS A 165 -15.63 8.12 12.16
CA LYS A 165 -16.58 7.97 11.04
C LYS A 165 -16.18 6.88 10.06
N HIS A 166 -14.88 6.74 9.79
CA HIS A 166 -14.37 5.69 8.92
C HIS A 166 -14.66 4.29 9.51
N SER A 167 -14.41 4.12 10.81
CA SER A 167 -14.67 2.87 11.53
C SER A 167 -16.17 2.58 11.61
N GLU A 168 -16.99 3.59 11.89
CA GLU A 168 -18.45 3.45 11.95
C GLU A 168 -19.07 3.04 10.62
N PHE A 169 -18.52 3.51 9.50
CA PHE A 169 -19.00 3.12 8.18
C PHE A 169 -18.83 1.61 7.93
N ALA A 170 -17.66 1.06 8.25
CA ALA A 170 -17.41 -0.38 8.17
C ALA A 170 -18.31 -1.16 9.15
N ASN A 171 -18.47 -0.64 10.37
CA ASN A 171 -19.29 -1.26 11.41
C ASN A 171 -20.77 -1.33 11.02
N ASP A 172 -21.33 -0.22 10.51
CA ASP A 172 -22.72 -0.14 10.06
C ASP A 172 -23.01 -1.16 8.96
N ARG A 173 -22.07 -1.36 8.02
CA ARG A 173 -22.22 -2.29 6.90
C ARG A 173 -22.07 -3.76 7.29
N ILE A 174 -21.17 -4.07 8.21
CA ILE A 174 -21.07 -5.43 8.76
C ILE A 174 -22.30 -5.76 9.62
N ASN A 175 -22.75 -4.82 10.46
CA ASN A 175 -23.88 -5.04 11.36
C ASN A 175 -25.24 -5.06 10.64
N LYS A 176 -25.40 -4.36 9.51
CA LYS A 176 -26.62 -4.36 8.69
C LYS A 176 -26.83 -5.61 7.83
N ARG A 177 -26.04 -6.67 8.01
CA ARG A 177 -26.15 -7.93 7.26
C ARG A 177 -26.74 -9.08 8.10
N PRO A 178 -28.00 -9.02 8.55
CA PRO A 178 -28.59 -10.08 9.36
C PRO A 178 -28.90 -11.37 8.60
N ASN A 179 -28.60 -11.51 7.29
CA ASN A 179 -28.91 -12.70 6.49
C ASN A 179 -27.87 -12.94 5.38
N LEU A 180 -26.68 -13.40 5.77
CA LEU A 180 -25.55 -13.67 4.86
C LEU A 180 -25.83 -14.78 3.84
N GLU A 181 -26.72 -15.73 4.15
CA GLU A 181 -27.01 -16.92 3.31
C GLU A 181 -27.74 -16.61 2.00
N LYS A 182 -28.36 -15.44 1.85
CA LYS A 182 -29.16 -15.07 0.66
C LYS A 182 -28.51 -14.02 -0.23
N GLN A 183 -27.27 -13.62 0.05
CA GLN A 183 -26.61 -12.51 -0.63
C GLN A 183 -25.56 -12.99 -1.64
N LYS A 184 -25.24 -12.11 -2.62
CA LYS A 184 -24.15 -12.33 -3.58
C LYS A 184 -22.86 -12.72 -2.82
N PRO A 185 -22.02 -13.61 -3.37
CA PRO A 185 -20.74 -13.92 -2.78
C PRO A 185 -19.83 -12.68 -2.79
N ASP A 186 -19.48 -12.19 -1.61
CA ASP A 186 -18.52 -11.10 -1.38
C ASP A 186 -17.49 -11.48 -0.31
N PHE A 187 -16.51 -10.62 -0.07
CA PHE A 187 -15.46 -10.90 0.92
C PHE A 187 -16.02 -11.02 2.33
N VAL A 188 -16.99 -10.21 2.73
CA VAL A 188 -17.62 -10.30 4.06
C VAL A 188 -18.33 -11.64 4.24
N ALA A 189 -19.08 -12.12 3.24
CA ALA A 189 -19.71 -13.43 3.27
C ALA A 189 -18.66 -14.55 3.42
N SER A 190 -17.50 -14.39 2.77
CA SER A 190 -16.37 -15.33 2.89
C SER A 190 -15.73 -15.30 4.28
N PHE A 191 -15.49 -14.13 4.87
CA PHE A 191 -14.98 -13.98 6.24
C PHE A 191 -15.93 -14.54 7.28
N MET A 192 -17.24 -14.36 7.08
CA MET A 192 -18.26 -14.77 8.05
C MET A 192 -18.62 -16.25 7.97
N LYS A 193 -18.38 -16.93 6.83
CA LYS A 193 -18.78 -18.33 6.57
C LYS A 193 -18.36 -19.30 7.68
N ASP A 194 -17.16 -19.11 8.23
CA ASP A 194 -16.58 -19.98 9.27
C ASP A 194 -16.27 -19.23 10.59
N ASN A 195 -16.88 -18.05 10.78
CA ASN A 195 -16.61 -17.11 11.89
C ASN A 195 -17.88 -16.35 12.35
N LEU A 196 -19.06 -16.99 12.28
CA LEU A 196 -20.35 -16.37 12.67
C LEU A 196 -20.41 -15.95 14.14
N ASP A 197 -19.63 -16.60 15.00
CA ASP A 197 -19.51 -16.38 16.44
C ASP A 197 -18.33 -15.46 16.82
N PHE A 198 -17.55 -15.00 15.83
CA PHE A 198 -16.33 -14.20 16.01
C PHE A 198 -15.26 -14.84 16.92
N HIS A 199 -15.27 -16.17 17.08
CA HIS A 199 -14.28 -16.87 17.91
C HIS A 199 -12.92 -17.04 17.22
N LYS A 200 -12.87 -17.08 15.89
CA LYS A 200 -11.61 -17.22 15.14
C LYS A 200 -10.99 -15.88 14.76
N ILE A 201 -11.82 -14.92 14.35
CA ILE A 201 -11.43 -13.55 14.04
C ILE A 201 -12.42 -12.66 14.76
N SER A 202 -11.94 -11.79 15.64
CA SER A 202 -12.82 -10.89 16.37
C SER A 202 -13.57 -9.96 15.41
N LEU A 203 -14.71 -9.43 15.85
CA LEU A 203 -15.44 -8.43 15.07
C LEU A 203 -14.55 -7.24 14.70
N LYS A 204 -13.68 -6.82 15.62
CA LYS A 204 -12.75 -5.71 15.44
C LYS A 204 -11.70 -6.00 14.38
N GLU A 205 -11.12 -7.20 14.39
CA GLU A 205 -10.17 -7.63 13.36
C GLU A 205 -10.85 -7.80 12.00
N THR A 206 -12.08 -8.29 11.96
CA THR A 206 -12.88 -8.41 10.73
C THR A 206 -13.13 -7.03 10.12
N GLN A 207 -13.51 -6.05 10.95
CA GLN A 207 -13.72 -4.66 10.54
C GLN A 207 -12.45 -4.04 9.95
N SER A 208 -11.30 -4.23 10.60
CA SER A 208 -10.04 -3.70 10.10
C SER A 208 -9.55 -4.40 8.84
N ASN A 209 -9.68 -5.74 8.75
CA ASN A 209 -9.34 -6.49 7.53
C ASN A 209 -10.22 -6.08 6.33
N LEU A 210 -11.48 -5.73 6.58
CA LEU A 210 -12.35 -5.21 5.53
C LEU A 210 -11.98 -3.79 5.13
N ALA A 211 -11.66 -2.93 6.09
CA ALA A 211 -11.21 -1.57 5.82
C ALA A 211 -9.95 -1.55 4.96
N ILE A 212 -8.93 -2.39 5.27
CA ILE A 212 -7.71 -2.47 4.44
C ILE A 212 -8.00 -2.99 3.03
N LEU A 213 -8.88 -3.97 2.86
CA LEU A 213 -9.25 -4.45 1.51
C LEU A 213 -9.93 -3.37 0.68
N LEU A 214 -10.84 -2.60 1.31
CA LEU A 214 -11.53 -1.50 0.66
C LEU A 214 -10.57 -0.39 0.22
N VAL A 215 -9.57 -0.11 1.08
CA VAL A 215 -8.55 0.93 0.87
C VAL A 215 -7.53 0.50 -0.19
N ALA A 216 -6.87 -0.64 0.01
CA ALA A 216 -5.78 -1.12 -0.83
C ALA A 216 -6.22 -1.45 -2.26
N GLY A 217 -7.44 -1.97 -2.44
CA GLY A 217 -7.96 -2.34 -3.75
C GLY A 217 -8.32 -1.13 -4.62
N THR A 218 -8.54 0.04 -4.01
CA THR A 218 -9.06 1.22 -4.71
C THR A 218 -7.96 1.95 -5.46
N ASP A 219 -6.95 2.44 -4.74
CA ASP A 219 -6.00 3.42 -5.30
C ASP A 219 -4.88 2.76 -6.08
N ALA A 220 -4.37 1.62 -5.60
CA ALA A 220 -3.31 0.90 -6.30
C ALA A 220 -3.79 0.45 -7.69
N THR A 221 -5.01 -0.05 -7.78
CA THR A 221 -5.63 -0.46 -9.04
C THR A 221 -5.89 0.75 -9.95
N ALA A 222 -6.42 1.86 -9.40
CA ALA A 222 -6.71 3.05 -10.19
C ALA A 222 -5.44 3.61 -10.82
N THR A 223 -4.42 3.87 -9.99
CA THR A 223 -3.11 4.38 -10.41
C THR A 223 -2.47 3.49 -11.47
N SER A 224 -2.45 2.18 -11.23
CA SER A 224 -1.86 1.23 -12.19
C SER A 224 -2.59 1.24 -13.52
N MET A 225 -3.93 1.27 -13.50
CA MET A 225 -4.74 1.29 -14.70
C MET A 225 -4.52 2.56 -15.53
N SER A 226 -4.56 3.74 -14.90
CA SER A 226 -4.53 4.98 -15.67
C SER A 226 -3.16 5.35 -16.19
N GLU A 227 -2.09 5.06 -15.45
CA GLU A 227 -0.75 5.17 -16.00
C GLU A 227 -0.50 4.15 -17.13
N THR A 228 -0.97 2.90 -16.98
CA THR A 228 -0.89 1.91 -18.07
C THR A 228 -1.60 2.44 -19.32
N LEU A 229 -2.79 3.02 -19.17
CA LEU A 229 -3.52 3.64 -20.27
C LEU A 229 -2.77 4.84 -20.87
N LEU A 230 -2.19 5.71 -20.03
CA LEU A 230 -1.38 6.84 -20.46
C LEU A 230 -0.20 6.38 -21.32
N TYR A 231 0.57 5.39 -20.86
CA TYR A 231 1.68 4.81 -21.63
C TYR A 231 1.21 4.18 -22.94
N LEU A 232 0.05 3.51 -22.97
CA LEU A 232 -0.52 2.95 -24.20
C LEU A 232 -0.93 4.03 -25.20
N ILE A 233 -1.57 5.10 -24.74
CA ILE A 233 -1.99 6.24 -25.59
C ILE A 233 -0.77 6.93 -26.20
N GLN A 234 0.31 7.09 -25.44
CA GLN A 234 1.58 7.61 -25.93
C GLN A 234 2.30 6.67 -26.91
N ASN A 235 1.88 5.40 -26.99
CA ASN A 235 2.47 4.37 -27.85
C ASN A 235 1.42 3.71 -28.78
N PRO A 236 0.89 4.43 -29.81
CA PRO A 236 -0.20 3.93 -30.65
C PRO A 236 0.02 2.54 -31.27
N PRO A 237 1.22 2.14 -31.74
CA PRO A 237 1.43 0.79 -32.26
C PRO A 237 1.20 -0.31 -31.20
N ARG A 238 1.61 -0.07 -29.94
CA ARG A 238 1.44 -1.01 -28.83
C ARG A 238 -0.03 -1.11 -28.43
N LEU A 239 -0.73 0.03 -28.39
CA LEU A 239 -2.18 0.09 -28.17
C LEU A 239 -2.95 -0.66 -29.26
N HIS A 240 -2.63 -0.44 -30.54
CA HIS A 240 -3.29 -1.15 -31.64
C HIS A 240 -3.08 -2.67 -31.56
N LYS A 241 -1.89 -3.13 -31.15
CA LYS A 241 -1.63 -4.55 -30.94
C LYS A 241 -2.50 -5.13 -29.83
N LEU A 242 -2.63 -4.42 -28.69
CA LEU A 242 -3.50 -4.83 -27.58
C LEU A 242 -4.97 -4.90 -28.00
N VAL A 243 -5.46 -3.83 -28.65
CA VAL A 243 -6.83 -3.78 -29.15
C VAL A 243 -7.07 -4.90 -30.16
N SER A 244 -6.11 -5.20 -31.03
CA SER A 244 -6.22 -6.29 -31.99
C SER A 244 -6.36 -7.66 -31.30
N GLU A 245 -5.54 -7.95 -30.29
CA GLU A 245 -5.63 -9.20 -29.53
C GLU A 245 -7.01 -9.36 -28.86
N ILE A 246 -7.48 -8.31 -28.18
CA ILE A 246 -8.78 -8.33 -27.48
C ILE A 246 -9.94 -8.48 -28.47
N ARG A 247 -9.95 -7.71 -29.56
CA ARG A 247 -11.06 -7.71 -30.54
C ARG A 247 -11.10 -8.95 -31.43
N LYS A 248 -9.97 -9.63 -31.62
CA LYS A 248 -9.92 -10.95 -32.28
C LYS A 248 -10.46 -12.06 -31.39
N THR A 249 -10.26 -11.95 -30.08
CA THR A 249 -10.70 -12.95 -29.10
C THR A 249 -12.17 -12.80 -28.74
N PHE A 250 -12.62 -11.56 -28.51
CA PHE A 250 -13.98 -11.28 -28.06
C PHE A 250 -14.74 -10.41 -29.06
N HIS A 251 -15.85 -10.93 -29.59
CA HIS A 251 -16.73 -10.19 -30.50
C HIS A 251 -17.80 -9.39 -29.77
N ARG A 252 -18.20 -9.79 -28.56
CA ARG A 252 -19.20 -9.08 -27.74
C ARG A 252 -18.68 -8.91 -26.32
N LYS A 253 -19.06 -7.80 -25.68
CA LYS A 253 -18.67 -7.49 -24.29
C LYS A 253 -19.03 -8.60 -23.30
N LYS A 254 -20.18 -9.25 -23.50
CA LYS A 254 -20.69 -10.31 -22.62
C LYS A 254 -19.88 -11.62 -22.68
N ASP A 255 -19.05 -11.79 -23.70
CA ASP A 255 -18.25 -12.99 -23.90
C ASP A 255 -16.88 -12.88 -23.19
N ILE A 256 -16.60 -11.76 -22.50
CA ILE A 256 -15.35 -11.52 -21.78
C ILE A 256 -15.40 -12.30 -20.45
N GLU A 257 -14.60 -13.36 -20.37
CA GLU A 257 -14.48 -14.21 -19.18
C GLU A 257 -13.04 -14.20 -18.64
N ILE A 258 -12.89 -14.18 -17.30
CA ILE A 258 -11.59 -14.20 -16.62
C ILE A 258 -10.73 -15.39 -17.06
N ALA A 259 -11.35 -16.57 -17.26
CA ALA A 259 -10.65 -17.77 -17.70
C ALA A 259 -9.91 -17.55 -19.04
N THR A 260 -10.57 -16.90 -20.00
CA THR A 260 -9.99 -16.62 -21.32
C THR A 260 -8.99 -15.47 -21.28
N LEU A 261 -9.21 -14.45 -20.43
CA LEU A 261 -8.28 -13.33 -20.29
C LEU A 261 -6.89 -13.77 -19.81
N ARG A 262 -6.81 -14.83 -19.01
CA ARG A 262 -5.53 -15.39 -18.53
C ARG A 262 -4.62 -15.87 -19.66
N ASP A 263 -5.19 -16.29 -20.78
CA ASP A 263 -4.44 -16.82 -21.92
C ASP A 263 -4.00 -15.74 -22.91
N LEU A 264 -4.44 -14.48 -22.72
CA LEU A 264 -4.04 -13.36 -23.56
C LEU A 264 -2.64 -12.87 -23.21
N SER A 265 -1.64 -13.45 -23.87
CA SER A 265 -0.23 -13.19 -23.61
C SER A 265 0.14 -11.70 -23.69
N TYR A 266 -0.38 -10.94 -24.67
CA TYR A 266 -0.01 -9.54 -24.83
C TYR A 266 -0.73 -8.63 -23.84
N LEU A 267 -1.99 -8.90 -23.51
CA LEU A 267 -2.69 -8.25 -22.40
C LEU A 267 -1.92 -8.42 -21.08
N ASN A 268 -1.53 -9.65 -20.73
CA ASN A 268 -0.75 -9.90 -19.51
C ASN A 268 0.61 -9.19 -19.54
N ALA A 269 1.29 -9.17 -20.69
CA ALA A 269 2.53 -8.42 -20.86
C ALA A 269 2.34 -6.91 -20.66
N VAL A 270 1.24 -6.35 -21.16
CA VAL A 270 0.90 -4.93 -20.95
C VAL A 270 0.60 -4.63 -19.49
N ILE A 271 -0.14 -5.49 -18.79
CA ILE A 271 -0.42 -5.33 -17.35
C ILE A 271 0.88 -5.38 -16.55
N ASN A 272 1.73 -6.37 -16.81
CA ASN A 272 3.01 -6.52 -16.12
C ASN A 272 3.95 -5.33 -16.39
N GLU A 273 4.03 -4.87 -17.64
CA GLU A 273 4.85 -3.69 -17.98
C GLU A 273 4.27 -2.40 -17.40
N GLY A 274 2.94 -2.29 -17.34
CA GLY A 274 2.24 -1.22 -16.65
C GLY A 274 2.62 -1.17 -15.17
N LEU A 275 2.56 -2.30 -14.45
CA LEU A 275 2.97 -2.40 -13.05
C LEU A 275 4.48 -2.18 -12.85
N ARG A 276 5.31 -2.55 -13.83
CA ARG A 276 6.76 -2.32 -13.79
C ARG A 276 7.11 -0.83 -13.95
N LEU A 277 6.38 -0.11 -14.79
CA LEU A 277 6.58 1.33 -15.03
C LEU A 277 5.88 2.18 -13.97
N THR A 278 4.75 1.69 -13.47
CA THR A 278 3.91 2.35 -12.47
C THR A 278 3.84 1.47 -11.26
N ASN A 279 4.69 1.77 -10.30
CA ASN A 279 4.59 1.18 -9.00
C ASN A 279 3.67 2.02 -8.10
N PRO A 280 2.45 1.56 -7.77
CA PRO A 280 1.56 2.29 -6.87
C PRO A 280 2.06 2.32 -5.42
N VAL A 281 3.05 1.49 -5.06
CA VAL A 281 3.66 1.42 -3.71
C VAL A 281 5.19 1.50 -3.82
N PRO A 282 5.74 2.64 -4.27
CA PRO A 282 7.16 2.75 -4.66
C PRO A 282 8.12 2.76 -3.45
N GLY A 283 7.61 3.01 -2.24
CA GLY A 283 8.41 2.99 -1.01
C GLY A 283 8.74 1.60 -0.47
N GLY A 284 8.25 0.54 -1.11
CA GLY A 284 8.30 -0.80 -0.57
C GLY A 284 7.51 -0.94 0.73
N LEU A 285 7.70 -2.07 1.42
CA LEU A 285 7.08 -2.33 2.71
C LEU A 285 8.19 -2.44 3.77
N PRO A 286 8.43 -1.42 4.60
CA PRO A 286 9.48 -1.48 5.59
C PRO A 286 9.30 -2.61 6.60
N ARG A 287 10.40 -3.25 6.94
CA ARG A 287 10.50 -4.34 7.90
C ARG A 287 11.61 -4.06 8.91
N VAL A 288 11.48 -4.59 10.12
CA VAL A 288 12.46 -4.44 11.19
C VAL A 288 13.21 -5.73 11.39
N VAL A 289 14.54 -5.62 11.39
CA VAL A 289 15.44 -6.75 11.60
C VAL A 289 15.25 -7.35 13.00
N PRO A 290 15.11 -8.68 13.12
CA PRO A 290 14.84 -9.36 14.38
C PRO A 290 16.02 -9.23 15.38
N PRO A 291 15.78 -9.57 16.67
CA PRO A 291 16.84 -9.62 17.67
C PRO A 291 18.01 -10.50 17.23
N GLY A 292 19.24 -10.03 17.44
CA GLY A 292 20.47 -10.70 17.01
C GLY A 292 21.03 -10.22 15.66
N GLY A 293 20.21 -9.52 14.85
CA GLY A 293 20.60 -9.13 13.49
C GLY A 293 20.52 -10.30 12.51
N ASP A 294 20.61 -10.02 11.22
CA ASP A 294 20.64 -11.04 10.17
C ASP A 294 21.36 -10.50 8.93
N ILE A 295 21.63 -11.39 7.96
CA ILE A 295 22.21 -11.04 6.67
C ILE A 295 21.10 -10.82 5.66
N TYR A 296 21.16 -9.67 4.99
CA TYR A 296 20.30 -9.29 3.87
C TYR A 296 21.20 -8.87 2.70
N ALA A 297 21.05 -9.51 1.56
CA ALA A 297 21.79 -9.18 0.34
C ALA A 297 23.33 -9.11 0.57
N ASP A 298 23.87 -10.15 1.21
CA ASP A 298 25.27 -10.31 1.64
C ASP A 298 25.77 -9.30 2.68
N THR A 299 24.87 -8.51 3.26
CA THR A 299 25.21 -7.49 4.25
C THR A 299 24.61 -7.84 5.60
N PHE A 300 25.44 -7.95 6.64
CA PHE A 300 24.92 -8.08 8.01
C PHE A 300 24.27 -6.77 8.45
N VAL A 301 23.02 -6.85 8.88
CA VAL A 301 22.23 -5.73 9.39
C VAL A 301 21.91 -5.97 10.86
N PRO A 302 22.18 -5.00 11.75
CA PRO A 302 21.91 -5.17 13.18
C PRO A 302 20.41 -5.12 13.49
N ALA A 303 20.04 -5.78 14.59
CA ALA A 303 18.68 -5.79 15.12
C ALA A 303 18.09 -4.38 15.29
N GLY A 304 16.77 -4.25 15.05
CA GLY A 304 16.07 -2.98 15.18
C GLY A 304 16.28 -1.99 14.02
N THR A 305 17.05 -2.38 13.00
CA THR A 305 17.18 -1.60 11.76
C THR A 305 15.95 -1.83 10.88
N SER A 306 15.39 -0.74 10.35
CA SER A 306 14.36 -0.77 9.31
C SER A 306 15.00 -1.01 7.95
N ILE A 307 14.47 -1.96 7.19
CA ILE A 307 14.94 -2.35 5.87
C ILE A 307 13.76 -2.42 4.89
N SER A 308 13.99 -1.97 3.66
CA SER A 308 13.03 -2.09 2.57
C SER A 308 13.74 -2.18 1.22
N VAL A 309 13.01 -2.72 0.24
CA VAL A 309 13.36 -2.60 -1.18
C VAL A 309 12.48 -1.51 -1.77
N PRO A 310 13.02 -0.33 -2.16
CA PRO A 310 12.27 0.62 -2.95
C PRO A 310 12.04 0.03 -4.34
N LEU A 311 10.83 0.21 -4.87
CA LEU A 311 10.35 -0.48 -6.06
C LEU A 311 9.89 0.51 -7.15
#